data_AF-A0A7Y5KWZ8-F1
#
_entry.id   AF-A0A7Y5KWZ8-F1
#
_cell.length_a   1.000
_cell.length_b   1.000
_cell.length_c   1.000
_cell.angle_alpha   90.00
_cell.angle_beta   90.00
_cell.angle_gamma   90.00
#
_symmetry.space_group_name_H-M   'P 1'
#
loop_
_entity.id
_entity.type
_entity.pdbx_description
1 polymer ?
#
loop_
_entity_poly.entity_id
_entity_poly.type
_entity_poly.pdbx_seq_one_letter_code
_entity_poly.pdbx_strand_id
1 'polypeptide(L)'
;MLGSFSSYRAAAIFVASLTALASGCKKELPEKYPEDRDPPRTPCEETQVCHVWGWCAEVDGECKPTSNEHCRGSVACQKGGLCTLEPYVSKCIARGDDCTGSQWCEVYDLCKAEEGVCK
;
A
#
# COMPACT_ATOMS: atom_id res chain seq x y z
N MET A 1 57.60 21.74 -58.83
CA MET A 1 57.34 20.54 -59.65
C MET A 1 57.54 19.34 -58.73
N LEU A 2 56.46 18.88 -58.09
CA LEU A 2 55.68 17.69 -58.48
C LEU A 2 56.56 16.44 -58.64
N GLY A 3 56.38 15.45 -57.75
CA GLY A 3 56.62 14.05 -58.10
C GLY A 3 57.25 13.14 -57.05
N SER A 4 56.37 12.47 -56.29
CA SER A 4 56.41 11.03 -55.97
C SER A 4 57.36 10.42 -54.93
N PHE A 5 56.82 9.29 -54.43
CA PHE A 5 57.35 8.23 -53.56
C PHE A 5 57.18 8.46 -52.06
N SER A 6 56.67 7.54 -51.27
CA SER A 6 56.00 6.27 -51.53
C SER A 6 55.47 5.79 -50.18
N SER A 7 54.25 5.25 -50.19
CA SER A 7 53.87 4.06 -49.42
C SER A 7 54.21 4.03 -47.93
N TYR A 8 53.23 4.35 -47.08
CA TYR A 8 52.95 3.48 -45.92
C TYR A 8 51.44 3.37 -45.71
N ARG A 9 50.95 2.15 -45.89
CA ARG A 9 49.62 1.68 -45.50
C ARG A 9 49.44 1.90 -43.99
N ALA A 10 48.27 2.39 -43.56
CA ALA A 10 47.44 1.68 -42.58
C ALA A 10 46.24 2.54 -42.15
N ALA A 11 45.09 1.86 -42.14
CA ALA A 11 43.95 2.07 -41.24
C ALA A 11 43.19 3.41 -41.34
N ALA A 12 42.17 3.40 -42.19
CA ALA A 12 40.89 3.98 -41.81
C ALA A 12 40.39 3.34 -40.51
N ILE A 13 39.77 4.10 -39.61
CA ILE A 13 38.55 3.74 -38.88
C ILE A 13 37.94 5.02 -38.28
N PHE A 14 36.61 5.04 -38.33
CA PHE A 14 35.68 6.15 -38.21
C PHE A 14 35.65 6.84 -36.83
N VAL A 15 35.50 8.16 -36.85
CA VAL A 15 35.17 9.00 -35.69
C VAL A 15 33.70 8.72 -35.32
N ALA A 16 33.47 8.00 -34.23
CA ALA A 16 32.13 7.69 -33.72
C ALA A 16 31.81 8.54 -32.47
N SER A 17 31.10 9.65 -32.73
CA SER A 17 29.89 10.11 -32.03
C SER A 17 29.82 10.04 -30.49
N LEU A 18 30.10 11.18 -29.83
CA LEU A 18 29.81 11.47 -28.42
C LEU A 18 28.34 11.95 -28.23
N THR A 19 27.36 11.09 -28.49
CA THR A 19 25.95 11.41 -28.20
C THR A 19 25.22 10.21 -27.62
N ALA A 20 25.03 10.20 -26.30
CA ALA A 20 23.77 9.82 -25.63
C ALA A 20 24.01 9.50 -24.13
N LEU A 21 24.17 10.54 -23.31
CA LEU A 21 23.92 10.45 -21.86
C LEU A 21 22.50 10.97 -21.58
N ALA A 22 21.47 10.24 -22.00
CA ALA A 22 20.08 10.64 -21.72
C ALA A 22 19.07 9.49 -21.74
N SER A 23 19.48 8.24 -21.54
CA SER A 23 18.54 7.15 -21.28
C SER A 23 18.44 6.92 -19.79
N GLY A 24 17.69 7.80 -19.12
CA GLY A 24 17.29 7.61 -17.73
C GLY A 24 16.65 6.23 -17.56
N CYS A 25 16.96 5.57 -16.44
CA CYS A 25 16.30 4.34 -16.05
C CYS A 25 14.81 4.63 -15.81
N LYS A 26 13.96 4.45 -16.83
CA LYS A 26 12.55 4.17 -16.59
C LYS A 26 12.50 2.77 -15.98
N LYS A 27 12.51 2.69 -14.66
CA LYS A 27 11.95 1.51 -13.99
C LYS A 27 10.47 1.53 -14.31
N GLU A 28 10.06 0.81 -15.35
CA GLU A 28 8.68 0.36 -15.46
C GLU A 28 8.39 -0.41 -14.17
N LEU A 29 7.50 0.14 -13.35
CA LEU A 29 6.98 -0.59 -12.20
C LEU A 29 6.36 -1.89 -12.73
N PRO A 30 6.57 -3.03 -12.04
CA PRO A 30 6.04 -4.31 -12.51
C PRO A 30 4.52 -4.23 -12.69
N GLU A 31 4.04 -4.77 -13.81
CA GLU A 31 2.63 -4.79 -14.25
C GLU A 31 1.71 -5.55 -13.28
N LYS A 32 2.26 -6.36 -12.37
CA LYS A 32 1.49 -6.99 -11.31
C LYS A 32 1.40 -6.08 -10.08
N TYR A 33 0.23 -5.49 -9.89
CA TYR A 33 -0.22 -5.11 -8.55
C TYR A 33 -0.10 -6.35 -7.64
N PRO A 34 0.39 -6.22 -6.40
CA PRO A 34 0.25 -7.29 -5.43
C PRO A 34 -1.21 -7.70 -5.42
N GLU A 35 -1.49 -9.00 -5.53
CA GLU A 35 -2.87 -9.52 -5.64
C GLU A 35 -3.76 -9.08 -4.45
N ASP A 36 -3.13 -8.58 -3.38
CA ASP A 36 -3.75 -8.09 -2.15
C ASP A 36 -3.96 -6.55 -2.09
N ARG A 37 -3.66 -5.79 -3.15
CA ARG A 37 -3.85 -4.33 -3.17
C ARG A 37 -5.02 -3.93 -4.07
N ASP A 38 -5.92 -3.13 -3.52
CA ASP A 38 -7.03 -2.55 -4.27
C ASP A 38 -6.50 -1.72 -5.45
N PRO A 39 -7.16 -1.78 -6.63
CA PRO A 39 -6.85 -0.91 -7.75
C PRO A 39 -6.91 0.58 -7.36
N PRO A 40 -6.19 1.46 -8.08
CA PRO A 40 -6.35 2.89 -7.90
C PRO A 40 -7.81 3.31 -8.13
N ARG A 41 -8.31 4.23 -7.29
CA ARG A 41 -9.68 4.78 -7.36
C ARG A 41 -10.80 3.78 -7.06
N THR A 42 -10.49 2.64 -6.45
CA THR A 42 -11.52 1.80 -5.82
C THR A 42 -12.23 2.59 -4.72
N PRO A 43 -13.58 2.66 -4.71
CA PRO A 43 -14.32 3.31 -3.63
C PRO A 43 -13.97 2.71 -2.27
N CYS A 44 -13.84 3.52 -1.22
CA CYS A 44 -13.41 3.03 0.10
C CYS A 44 -14.25 1.85 0.61
N GLU A 45 -15.56 1.85 0.38
CA GLU A 45 -16.47 0.76 0.80
C GLU A 45 -16.16 -0.60 0.17
N GLU A 46 -15.50 -0.62 -1.00
CA GLU A 46 -15.14 -1.83 -1.74
C GLU A 46 -13.68 -2.26 -1.52
N THR A 47 -12.92 -1.49 -0.73
CA THR A 47 -11.52 -1.77 -0.47
C THR A 47 -11.33 -2.88 0.55
N GLN A 48 -10.21 -3.61 0.44
CA GLN A 48 -9.77 -4.53 1.49
C GLN A 48 -9.58 -3.82 2.84
N VAL A 49 -9.17 -2.55 2.85
CA VAL A 49 -9.01 -1.80 4.10
C VAL A 49 -10.35 -1.54 4.79
N CYS A 50 -11.45 -1.34 4.04
CA CYS A 50 -12.80 -1.31 4.61
C CYS A 50 -13.18 -2.66 5.22
N HIS A 51 -13.04 -3.75 4.47
CA HIS A 51 -13.42 -5.08 4.95
C HIS A 51 -12.62 -5.53 6.17
N VAL A 52 -11.31 -5.26 6.20
CA VAL A 52 -10.44 -5.71 7.28
C VAL A 52 -10.52 -4.79 8.49
N TRP A 53 -10.48 -3.47 8.28
CA TRP A 53 -10.27 -2.49 9.35
C TRP A 53 -11.45 -1.53 9.59
N GLY A 54 -12.51 -1.61 8.78
CA GLY A 54 -13.67 -0.71 8.86
C GLY A 54 -13.40 0.67 8.27
N TRP A 55 -12.39 0.82 7.41
CA TRP A 55 -12.03 2.12 6.81
C TRP A 55 -12.85 2.35 5.54
N CYS A 56 -14.15 2.59 5.70
CA CYS A 56 -15.10 2.54 4.59
C CYS A 56 -15.48 3.91 4.01
N ALA A 57 -15.06 5.03 4.59
CA ALA A 57 -15.38 6.37 4.08
C ALA A 57 -14.14 7.15 3.66
N GLU A 58 -14.27 7.92 2.57
CA GLU A 58 -13.22 8.84 2.12
C GLU A 58 -13.21 10.09 3.00
N VAL A 59 -12.07 10.38 3.62
CA VAL A 59 -11.82 11.56 4.45
C VAL A 59 -10.43 12.09 4.11
N ASP A 60 -10.38 13.30 3.54
CA ASP A 60 -9.15 13.96 3.09
C ASP A 60 -8.32 13.12 2.09
N GLY A 61 -9.00 12.36 1.21
CA GLY A 61 -8.36 11.50 0.21
C GLY A 61 -7.83 10.17 0.76
N GLU A 62 -8.15 9.83 2.01
CA GLU A 62 -7.81 8.55 2.64
C GLU A 62 -9.07 7.82 3.09
N CYS A 63 -9.05 6.49 3.06
CA CYS A 63 -10.13 5.69 3.62
C CYS A 63 -10.00 5.62 5.14
N LYS A 64 -11.06 6.01 5.87
CA LYS A 64 -11.13 6.07 7.34
C LYS A 64 -12.49 5.59 7.86
N PRO A 65 -12.57 5.11 9.11
CA PRO A 65 -13.85 4.87 9.77
C PRO A 65 -14.45 6.21 10.22
N THR A 66 -15.72 6.44 9.90
CA THR A 66 -16.46 7.65 10.32
C THR A 66 -17.66 7.33 11.21
N SER A 67 -17.93 6.04 11.43
CA SER A 67 -18.99 5.56 12.31
C SER A 67 -18.60 4.25 13.00
N ASN A 68 -19.28 3.92 14.09
CA ASN A 68 -19.17 2.58 14.71
C ASN A 68 -19.66 1.47 13.77
N GLU A 69 -20.56 1.79 12.83
CA GLU A 69 -21.06 0.81 11.86
C GLU A 69 -19.94 0.28 10.97
N HIS A 70 -19.04 1.16 10.51
CA HIS A 70 -17.89 0.71 9.73
C HIS A 70 -16.98 -0.22 10.55
N CYS A 71 -16.76 0.08 11.83
CA CYS A 71 -15.96 -0.77 12.70
C CYS A 71 -16.61 -2.14 12.93
N ARG A 72 -17.92 -2.17 13.22
CA ARG A 72 -18.66 -3.41 13.48
C ARG A 72 -18.73 -4.34 12.27
N GLY A 73 -18.78 -3.79 11.06
CA GLY A 73 -18.75 -4.58 9.82
C GLY A 73 -17.40 -5.21 9.50
N SER A 74 -16.33 -4.85 10.23
CA SER A 74 -14.97 -5.25 9.89
C SER A 74 -14.55 -6.62 10.46
N VAL A 75 -13.62 -7.28 9.78
CA VAL A 75 -12.95 -8.49 10.30
C VAL A 75 -12.23 -8.20 11.62
N ALA A 76 -11.65 -7.00 11.78
CA ALA A 76 -11.00 -6.60 13.02
C ALA A 76 -11.95 -6.58 14.23
N CYS A 77 -13.21 -6.18 14.04
CA CYS A 77 -14.23 -6.30 15.09
C CYS A 77 -14.56 -7.77 15.38
N GLN A 78 -14.90 -8.56 14.36
CA GLN A 78 -15.30 -9.96 14.52
C GLN A 78 -14.22 -10.82 15.19
N LYS A 79 -12.96 -10.63 14.78
CA LYS A 79 -11.85 -11.43 15.30
C LYS A 79 -11.28 -10.85 16.59
N GLY A 80 -11.02 -9.55 16.62
CA GLY A 80 -10.23 -8.90 17.66
C GLY A 80 -10.97 -7.89 18.52
N GLY A 81 -12.30 -7.78 18.40
CA GLY A 81 -13.12 -6.89 19.23
C GLY A 81 -12.90 -5.40 18.97
N LEU A 82 -12.31 -5.01 17.83
CA LEU A 82 -12.12 -3.60 17.47
C LEU A 82 -13.41 -3.00 16.86
N CYS A 83 -14.47 -2.90 17.66
CA CYS A 83 -15.82 -2.60 17.17
C CYS A 83 -16.25 -1.13 17.37
N THR A 84 -15.46 -0.32 18.06
CA THR A 84 -15.80 1.08 18.39
C THR A 84 -14.89 2.07 17.71
N LEU A 85 -15.44 3.11 17.09
CA LEU A 85 -14.68 4.24 16.55
C LEU A 85 -14.09 5.09 17.69
N GLU A 86 -12.79 5.36 17.62
CA GLU A 86 -12.11 6.44 18.34
C GLU A 86 -12.05 7.68 17.45
N PRO A 87 -12.91 8.70 17.65
CA PRO A 87 -13.02 9.84 16.74
C PRO A 87 -11.73 10.66 16.66
N TYR A 88 -10.96 10.73 17.74
CA TYR A 88 -9.75 11.57 17.81
C TYR A 88 -8.58 11.04 17.01
N VAL A 89 -8.52 9.74 16.75
CA VAL A 89 -7.44 9.11 15.96
C VAL A 89 -7.96 8.43 14.69
N SER A 90 -9.28 8.48 14.46
CA SER A 90 -9.98 7.86 13.33
C SER A 90 -9.61 6.38 13.14
N LYS A 91 -9.70 5.59 14.22
CA LYS A 91 -9.45 4.13 14.19
C LYS A 91 -10.55 3.38 14.92
N CYS A 92 -10.71 2.12 14.55
CA CYS A 92 -11.51 1.16 15.29
C CYS A 92 -10.68 0.58 16.45
N ILE A 93 -11.24 0.60 17.65
CA ILE A 93 -10.64 0.15 18.90
C ILE A 93 -11.63 -0.72 19.68
N ALA A 94 -11.14 -1.48 20.64
CA ALA A 94 -11.97 -2.18 21.61
C ALA A 94 -12.38 -1.27 22.77
N ARG A 95 -13.66 -1.25 23.11
CA ARG A 95 -14.18 -0.59 24.32
C ARG A 95 -15.29 -1.43 24.96
N GLY A 96 -15.52 -1.21 26.26
CA GLY A 96 -16.63 -1.84 26.97
C GLY A 96 -16.64 -3.36 26.83
N ASP A 97 -17.71 -3.89 26.24
CA ASP A 97 -17.98 -5.30 26.02
C ASP A 97 -17.59 -5.80 24.62
N ASP A 98 -16.99 -4.96 23.77
CA ASP A 98 -16.62 -5.32 22.38
C ASP A 98 -15.79 -6.62 22.31
N CYS A 99 -14.92 -6.87 23.29
CA CYS A 99 -14.07 -8.05 23.33
C CYS A 99 -14.82 -9.35 23.61
N THR A 100 -15.95 -9.30 24.33
CA THR A 100 -16.65 -10.49 24.82
C THR A 100 -17.27 -11.33 23.71
N GLY A 101 -17.62 -10.70 22.58
CA GLY A 101 -18.15 -11.37 21.39
C GLY A 101 -17.11 -11.65 20.30
N SER A 102 -15.82 -11.46 20.59
CA SER A 102 -14.75 -11.62 19.61
C SER A 102 -14.21 -13.05 19.56
N GLN A 103 -13.76 -13.49 18.37
CA GLN A 103 -13.11 -14.79 18.22
C GLN A 103 -11.87 -14.94 19.13
N TRP A 104 -11.13 -13.85 19.36
CA TRP A 104 -9.94 -13.90 20.21
C TRP A 104 -10.25 -14.05 21.70
N CYS A 105 -11.41 -13.56 22.17
CA CYS A 105 -11.89 -13.91 23.50
C CYS A 105 -12.17 -15.42 23.60
N GLU A 106 -12.84 -16.00 22.61
CA GLU A 106 -13.17 -17.44 22.62
C GLU A 106 -11.94 -18.36 22.56
N VAL A 107 -10.93 -17.98 21.78
CA VAL A 107 -9.78 -18.86 21.49
C VAL A 107 -8.58 -18.59 22.41
N TYR A 108 -8.40 -17.35 22.85
CA TYR A 108 -7.20 -16.90 23.57
C TYR A 108 -7.51 -16.25 24.92
N ASP A 109 -8.76 -16.27 25.39
CA ASP A 109 -9.23 -15.64 26.63
C ASP A 109 -8.99 -14.12 26.70
N LEU A 110 -8.80 -13.46 25.55
CA LEU A 110 -8.59 -12.00 25.45
C LEU A 110 -9.94 -11.26 25.49
N CYS A 111 -10.65 -11.36 26.62
CA CYS A 111 -12.04 -10.92 26.72
C CYS A 111 -12.20 -9.51 27.29
N LYS A 112 -11.12 -8.81 27.67
CA LYS A 112 -11.19 -7.52 28.33
C LYS A 112 -10.66 -6.39 27.45
N ALA A 113 -11.48 -5.35 27.24
CA ALA A 113 -11.04 -4.14 26.57
C ALA A 113 -10.12 -3.31 27.48
N GLU A 114 -8.90 -3.07 27.00
CA GLU A 114 -7.89 -2.29 27.71
C GLU A 114 -6.99 -1.56 26.70
N GLU A 115 -6.80 -0.26 26.86
CA GLU A 115 -5.97 0.58 25.96
C GLU A 115 -6.39 0.48 24.47
N GLY A 116 -7.68 0.25 24.22
CA GLY A 116 -8.23 0.15 22.87
C GLY A 116 -8.00 -1.21 22.19
N VAL A 117 -7.51 -2.22 22.91
CA VAL A 117 -7.33 -3.59 22.43
C VAL A 117 -7.95 -4.61 23.39
N CYS A 118 -8.12 -5.84 22.93
CA CYS A 118 -8.54 -6.94 23.78
C CYS A 118 -7.33 -7.65 24.40
N LYS A 119 -7.37 -7.87 25.71
CA LYS A 119 -6.36 -8.54 26.52
C LYS A 119 -6.96 -9.61 27.41
#